data_AF-A0A443Q692-F1
#
_entry.id   AF-A0A443Q692-F1
#
_cell.length_a   1.000
_cell.length_b   1.000
_cell.length_c   1.000
_cell.angle_alpha   90.00
_cell.angle_beta   90.00
_cell.angle_gamma   90.00
#
_symmetry.space_group_name_H-M   'P 1'
#
loop_
_entity.id
_entity.type
_entity.pdbx_description
1 polymer ?
#
loop_
_entity_poly.entity_id
_entity_poly.type
_entity_poly.pdbx_seq_one_letter_code
_entity_poly.pdbx_strand_id
1 'polypeptide(L)'
;NESEYHSMGLRPRHAYSVLDVQDYKGLRLVGPRYPWGHLSWKGDRFDNCPLWTNTLHNKLMPHGADDGLLWMSFQDMLKYFDSIDVCKTKRT
;
A
#
# COMPACT_ATOMS: atom_id res chain seq x y z
N ASN A 1 12.30 -14.68 0.00
CA ASN A 1 11.96 -15.77 -0.94
C ASN A 1 10.96 -15.22 -1.95
N GLU A 2 11.17 -15.31 -3.27
CA GLU A 2 10.29 -14.61 -4.26
C GLU A 2 8.81 -15.03 -4.17
N SER A 3 8.57 -16.31 -3.89
CA SER A 3 7.22 -16.86 -3.74
C SER A 3 6.40 -16.18 -2.64
N GLU A 4 7.06 -15.69 -1.58
CA GLU A 4 6.42 -14.94 -0.50
C GLU A 4 5.88 -13.60 -1.00
N TYR A 5 6.67 -12.83 -1.74
CA TYR A 5 6.23 -11.56 -2.35
C TYR A 5 5.03 -11.77 -3.26
N HIS A 6 5.08 -12.81 -4.12
CA HIS A 6 3.96 -13.15 -4.98
C HIS A 6 2.70 -13.52 -4.19
N SER A 7 2.83 -14.28 -3.09
CA SER A 7 1.70 -14.63 -2.22
C SER A 7 1.07 -13.41 -1.54
N MET A 8 1.88 -12.39 -1.21
CA MET A 8 1.42 -11.12 -0.63
C MET A 8 0.86 -10.15 -1.68
N GLY A 9 0.87 -10.51 -2.96
CA GLY A 9 0.39 -9.65 -4.05
C GLY A 9 1.41 -8.62 -4.53
N LEU A 10 2.69 -8.80 -4.19
CA LEU A 10 3.80 -7.97 -4.64
C LEU A 10 4.55 -8.60 -5.81
N ARG A 11 5.33 -7.78 -6.50
CA ARG A 11 6.28 -8.18 -7.54
C ARG A 11 7.68 -7.84 -7.07
N PRO A 12 8.55 -8.84 -6.85
CA PRO A 12 9.93 -8.58 -6.45
C PRO A 12 10.68 -7.87 -7.58
N ARG A 13 11.71 -7.10 -7.22
CA ARG A 13 12.55 -6.34 -8.16
C ARG A 13 11.76 -5.39 -9.07
N HIS A 14 10.73 -4.75 -8.52
CA HIS A 14 9.89 -3.81 -9.25
C HIS A 14 9.65 -2.54 -8.44
N ALA A 15 9.61 -1.39 -9.12
CA ALA A 15 9.36 -0.10 -8.48
C ALA A 15 7.85 0.20 -8.41
N TYR A 16 7.40 0.73 -7.28
CA TYR A 16 6.02 1.12 -7.07
C TYR A 16 5.96 2.62 -6.81
N SER A 17 4.91 3.28 -7.29
CA SER A 17 4.68 4.69 -6.98
C SER A 17 3.82 4.81 -5.74
N VAL A 18 4.28 5.57 -4.74
CA VAL A 18 3.43 5.93 -3.59
C VAL A 18 2.49 7.04 -4.03
N LEU A 19 1.18 6.77 -4.05
CA LEU A 19 0.17 7.75 -4.47
C LEU A 19 -0.43 8.51 -3.29
N ASP A 20 -0.56 7.87 -2.14
CA ASP A 20 -1.13 8.49 -0.95
C ASP A 20 -0.53 7.90 0.33
N VAL A 21 -0.54 8.70 1.39
CA VAL A 21 -0.10 8.35 2.75
C VAL A 21 -1.10 8.94 3.73
N GLN A 22 -1.61 8.13 4.65
CA GLN A 22 -2.62 8.53 5.61
C GLN A 22 -2.22 8.17 7.03
N ASP A 23 -2.42 9.10 7.96
CA ASP A 23 -2.40 8.81 9.39
C ASP A 23 -3.83 8.91 9.92
N TYR A 24 -4.39 7.77 10.33
CA TYR A 24 -5.73 7.69 10.87
C TYR A 24 -5.70 7.16 12.30
N LYS A 25 -5.81 8.08 13.27
CA LYS A 25 -5.83 7.74 14.71
C LYS A 25 -4.61 6.90 15.13
N GLY A 26 -3.43 7.21 14.58
CA GLY A 26 -2.19 6.48 14.84
C GLY A 26 -1.95 5.28 13.91
N LEU A 27 -2.93 4.93 13.07
CA LEU A 27 -2.74 3.95 12.00
C LEU A 27 -2.10 4.63 10.79
N ARG A 28 -0.80 4.36 10.57
CA ARG A 28 -0.04 4.89 9.43
C ARG A 28 -0.16 3.94 8.25
N LEU A 29 -0.78 4.43 7.18
CA LEU A 29 -1.11 3.71 5.96
C LEU A 29 -0.41 4.31 4.76
N VAL A 30 0.03 3.45 3.85
CA VAL A 30 0.66 3.85 2.59
C VAL A 30 -0.10 3.15 1.46
N GLY A 31 -0.33 3.88 0.36
CA GLY A 31 -0.89 3.35 -0.88
C GLY A 31 0.13 3.30 -2.01
N PRO A 32 1.03 2.30 -2.07
CA PRO A 32 1.80 1.99 -3.27
C PRO A 32 0.88 1.57 -4.41
N ARG A 33 1.23 1.95 -5.64
CA ARG A 33 0.55 1.52 -6.87
C ARG A 33 1.50 0.79 -7.79
N TYR A 34 1.01 -0.33 -8.34
CA TYR A 34 1.67 -1.04 -9.42
C TYR A 34 1.25 -0.45 -10.78
N PRO A 35 2.20 -0.06 -11.65
CA PRO A 35 1.87 0.62 -12.91
C PRO A 35 1.32 -0.31 -14.01
N TRP A 36 1.59 -1.62 -13.95
CA TRP A 36 1.29 -2.54 -15.06
C TRP A 36 0.10 -3.46 -14.81
N GLY A 37 -0.89 -2.97 -14.04
CA GLY A 37 -2.17 -3.65 -13.87
C GLY A 37 -2.61 -3.73 -12.42
N HIS A 38 -3.53 -4.64 -12.16
CA HIS A 38 -4.22 -4.77 -10.88
C HIS A 38 -3.53 -5.83 -10.04
N LEU A 39 -2.83 -5.37 -9.02
CA LEU A 39 -2.40 -6.21 -7.91
C LEU A 39 -3.16 -5.77 -6.67
N SER A 40 -3.54 -6.75 -5.86
CA SER A 40 -4.18 -6.50 -4.57
C SER A 40 -3.24 -6.94 -3.47
N TRP A 41 -3.09 -6.10 -2.45
CA TRP A 41 -2.37 -6.46 -1.24
C TRP A 41 -3.07 -7.63 -0.54
N LYS A 42 -2.33 -8.72 -0.32
CA LYS A 42 -2.81 -9.95 0.33
C LYS A 42 -2.15 -10.23 1.68
N GLY A 43 -1.25 -9.36 2.13
CA GLY A 43 -0.68 -9.44 3.48
C GLY A 43 -1.71 -9.12 4.54
N ASP A 44 -1.26 -8.83 5.75
CA ASP A 44 -2.17 -8.55 6.87
C ASP A 44 -3.10 -7.40 6.48
N ARG A 45 -4.30 -7.78 6.07
CA ARG A 45 -5.39 -6.85 5.92
C ARG A 45 -5.73 -6.56 7.35
N PHE A 46 -5.85 -5.30 7.69
CA PHE A 46 -6.18 -4.82 9.03
C PHE A 46 -7.56 -5.31 9.51
N ASP A 47 -8.07 -6.44 9.02
CA ASP A 47 -9.30 -7.14 9.34
C ASP A 47 -9.45 -7.34 10.86
N ASN A 48 -8.35 -7.50 11.61
CA ASN A 48 -8.35 -7.58 13.08
C ASN A 48 -8.07 -6.23 13.79
N CYS A 49 -7.80 -5.16 13.05
CA CYS A 49 -7.55 -3.83 13.60
C CYS A 49 -8.89 -3.10 13.84
N PRO A 50 -9.21 -2.69 15.09
CA PRO A 50 -10.46 -1.98 15.37
C PRO A 50 -10.59 -0.63 14.63
N LEU A 51 -9.46 -0.07 14.19
CA LEU A 51 -9.42 1.18 13.43
C LEU A 51 -9.77 0.97 11.95
N TRP A 52 -9.67 -0.26 11.44
CA TRP A 52 -10.03 -0.63 10.08
C TRP A 52 -11.54 -0.82 9.93
N THR A 53 -12.24 0.30 9.91
CA THR A 53 -13.70 0.33 9.75
C THR A 53 -14.08 0.38 8.27
N ASN A 54 -15.30 -0.05 7.92
CA ASN A 54 -15.84 0.13 6.57
C ASN A 54 -15.80 1.59 6.10
N THR A 55 -15.94 2.55 7.02
CA THR A 55 -15.80 3.98 6.73
C THR A 55 -14.39 4.32 6.26
N LEU A 56 -13.35 3.81 6.94
CA LEU A 56 -11.96 4.00 6.54
C LEU A 56 -11.67 3.29 5.22
N HIS A 57 -12.13 2.04 5.07
CA HIS A 57 -12.01 1.28 3.84
C HIS A 57 -12.59 2.03 2.64
N ASN A 58 -13.83 2.52 2.74
CA ASN A 58 -14.50 3.27 1.67
C ASN A 58 -13.84 4.62 1.40
N LYS A 59 -13.22 5.25 2.41
CA LYS A 59 -12.45 6.48 2.23
C LYS A 59 -11.18 6.24 1.41
N LEU A 60 -10.49 5.13 1.66
CA LEU A 60 -9.20 4.80 1.02
C LEU A 60 -9.37 4.12 -0.34
N MET A 61 -10.46 3.37 -0.52
CA MET A 61 -10.78 2.61 -1.72
C MET A 61 -12.23 2.87 -2.16
N PRO A 62 -12.57 4.11 -2.55
CA PRO A 62 -13.94 4.46 -2.94
C PRO A 62 -14.41 3.71 -4.20
N HIS A 63 -13.48 3.32 -5.07
CA HIS A 63 -13.73 2.55 -6.30
C HIS A 63 -13.35 1.07 -6.16
N GLY A 64 -13.07 0.59 -4.94
CA GLY A 64 -12.64 -0.78 -4.68
C GLY A 64 -11.15 -1.03 -4.91
N ALA A 65 -10.78 -2.31 -5.02
CA ALA A 65 -9.38 -2.75 -5.16
C ALA A 65 -8.86 -2.70 -6.62
N ASP A 66 -9.66 -2.18 -7.55
CA ASP A 66 -9.40 -2.21 -8.99
C ASP A 66 -8.48 -1.09 -9.47
N ASP A 67 -7.95 -0.21 -8.61
CA ASP A 67 -7.03 0.83 -9.07
C ASP A 67 -5.55 0.42 -9.02
N GLY A 68 -5.27 -0.83 -8.61
CA GLY A 68 -3.91 -1.33 -8.39
C GLY A 68 -3.21 -0.66 -7.20
N LEU A 69 -3.99 -0.03 -6.31
CA LEU A 69 -3.56 0.53 -5.04
C LEU A 69 -3.47 -0.58 -3.99
N LEU A 70 -2.29 -0.73 -3.40
CA LEU A 70 -1.96 -1.76 -2.43
C LEU A 70 -1.90 -1.17 -1.03
N TRP A 71 -3.03 -0.74 -0.48
CA TRP A 71 -3.06 -0.18 0.87
C TRP A 71 -2.50 -1.17 1.91
N MET A 72 -1.45 -0.74 2.61
CA MET A 72 -0.76 -1.54 3.64
C MET A 72 -0.28 -0.64 4.78
N SER A 73 0.17 -1.26 5.87
CA SER A 73 0.75 -0.50 6.97
C SER A 73 2.10 0.06 6.58
N PHE A 74 2.49 1.17 7.21
CA PHE A 74 3.86 1.65 7.07
C PHE A 74 4.89 0.60 7.54
N GLN A 75 4.55 -0.25 8.50
CA GLN A 75 5.42 -1.35 8.94
C GLN A 75 5.60 -2.43 7.87
N ASP A 76 4.53 -2.80 7.16
CA ASP A 76 4.60 -3.73 6.04
C ASP A 76 5.41 -3.14 4.89
N MET A 77 5.24 -1.84 4.62
CA MET A 77 6.06 -1.16 3.62
C MET A 77 7.55 -1.29 3.95
N LEU A 78 7.96 -1.05 5.19
CA LEU A 78 9.34 -1.24 5.64
C LEU A 78 9.81 -2.71 5.62
N LYS A 79 8.88 -3.66 5.77
CA LYS A 79 9.21 -5.10 5.75
C LYS A 79 9.41 -5.63 4.33
N TYR A 80 8.60 -5.18 3.37
CA TYR A 80 8.57 -5.76 2.01
C TYR A 80 9.21 -4.87 0.94
N PHE A 81 9.61 -3.63 1.24
CA PHE A 81 10.33 -2.78 0.30
C PHE A 81 11.73 -2.45 0.82
N ASP A 82 12.73 -2.70 -0.01
CA ASP A 82 14.14 -2.55 0.37
C ASP A 82 14.63 -1.10 0.25
N SER A 83 14.01 -0.31 -0.63
CA SER A 83 14.41 1.07 -0.90
C SER A 83 13.21 1.99 -1.15
N ILE A 84 13.38 3.27 -0.78
CA ILE A 84 12.40 4.33 -0.99
C ILE A 84 13.13 5.52 -1.61
N ASP A 85 12.76 5.87 -2.83
CA ASP A 85 13.32 7.03 -3.54
C ASP A 85 12.36 8.22 -3.47
N VAL A 86 12.85 9.35 -2.98
CA VAL A 86 12.06 10.58 -2.84
C VAL A 86 12.62 11.66 -3.77
N CYS A 87 11.87 11.99 -4.82
CA CYS A 87 12.17 13.13 -5.69
C CYS A 87 11.42 14.37 -5.20
N LYS A 88 12.12 15.29 -4.52
CA LYS A 88 11.54 16.55 -4.06
C LYS A 88 11.50 17.58 -5.21
N THR A 89 10.32 17.81 -5.77
CA THR A 89 10.12 18.89 -6.75
C THR A 89 10.08 20.24 -6.05
N LYS A 90 10.81 21.24 -6.57
CA LYS A 90 10.63 22.64 -6.15
C LYS A 90 9.32 23.15 -6.75
N ARG A 91 8.41 23.64 -5.92
CA ARG A 91 7.29 24.46 -6.39
C ARG A 91 7.83 25.89 -6.53
N THR A 92 8.10 26.31 -7.75
CA THR A 92 8.27 27.72 -8.12
C THR A 92 6.92 28.34 -8.42
#